data_AF-A0A316GEQ2-F1
#
_entry.id   AF-A0A316GEQ2-F1
#
_cell.length_a   1.000
_cell.length_b   1.000
_cell.length_c   1.000
_cell.angle_alpha   90.00
_cell.angle_beta   90.00
_cell.angle_gamma   90.00
#
_symmetry.space_group_name_H-M   'P 1'
#
loop_
_entity.id
_entity.type
_entity.pdbx_description
1 polymer ?
#
loop_
_entity_poly.entity_id
_entity_poly.type
_entity_poly.pdbx_seq_one_letter_code
_entity_poly.pdbx_strand_id
1 'polypeptide(L)'
;MNRPDVARSLGPMFTIEHDFDATVVTLIDDPASHRQEDVTINAFEDCVTIEQEDAQSGRLCKITLSLSQLADLTAALNLPEGVYKRKA
;
A
#
# COMPACT_ATOMS: atom_id res chain seq x y z
N MET A 1 -26.95 -29.18 15.99
CA MET A 1 -25.87 -29.19 14.98
C MET A 1 -25.37 -27.77 14.84
N ASN A 2 -24.44 -27.39 15.72
CA ASN A 2 -23.92 -26.03 15.84
C ASN A 2 -22.74 -25.94 14.84
N ARG A 3 -22.90 -25.21 13.74
CA ARG A 3 -21.75 -24.82 12.92
C ARG A 3 -21.13 -23.59 13.57
N PRO A 4 -19.80 -23.55 13.74
CA PRO A 4 -19.15 -22.58 14.59
C PRO A 4 -19.30 -21.18 14.00
N ASP A 5 -19.43 -20.18 14.88
CA ASP A 5 -19.14 -18.80 14.58
C ASP A 5 -17.72 -18.73 14.04
N VAL A 6 -17.57 -18.77 12.72
CA VAL A 6 -16.33 -18.39 12.07
C VAL A 6 -16.29 -16.87 12.14
N ALA A 7 -15.89 -16.35 13.31
CA ALA A 7 -15.21 -15.09 13.40
C ALA A 7 -13.91 -15.25 12.59
N ARG A 8 -14.04 -15.14 11.27
CA ARG A 8 -12.92 -14.98 10.36
C ARG A 8 -12.35 -13.61 10.70
N SER A 9 -11.37 -13.58 11.59
CA SER A 9 -10.39 -12.51 11.56
C SER A 9 -9.78 -12.57 10.16
N LEU A 10 -10.30 -11.76 9.25
CA LEU A 10 -9.72 -11.54 7.94
C LEU A 10 -8.47 -10.70 8.23
N GLY A 11 -7.30 -11.31 8.14
CA GLY A 11 -6.02 -10.59 8.25
C GLY A 11 -5.86 -9.55 7.12
N PRO A 12 -4.69 -8.89 7.05
CA PRO A 12 -4.49 -7.73 6.20
C PRO A 12 -4.88 -8.05 4.76
N MET A 13 -5.86 -7.31 4.24
CA MET A 13 -6.44 -7.53 2.94
C MET A 13 -5.84 -6.54 1.95
N PHE A 14 -5.55 -7.01 0.74
CA PHE A 14 -5.24 -6.15 -0.39
C PHE A 14 -5.97 -6.63 -1.64
N THR A 15 -6.25 -5.71 -2.55
CA THR A 15 -6.77 -6.00 -3.88
C THR A 15 -5.78 -5.53 -4.94
N ILE A 16 -5.80 -6.18 -6.10
CA ILE A 16 -5.02 -5.77 -7.27
C ILE A 16 -5.98 -5.76 -8.45
N GLU A 17 -6.09 -4.60 -9.08
CA GLU A 17 -6.94 -4.34 -10.23
C GLU A 17 -6.09 -3.78 -11.36
N HIS A 18 -6.48 -4.08 -12.60
CA HIS A 18 -5.83 -3.52 -13.77
C HIS A 18 -6.81 -2.55 -14.40
N ASP A 19 -6.46 -1.27 -14.39
CA ASP A 19 -7.13 -0.22 -15.14
C ASP A 19 -6.31 0.09 -16.40
N PHE A 20 -6.87 0.87 -17.32
CA PHE A 20 -6.33 1.05 -18.67
C PHE A 20 -4.89 1.59 -18.71
N ASP A 21 -4.52 2.43 -17.74
CA ASP A 21 -3.20 3.08 -17.66
C ASP A 21 -2.38 2.72 -16.40
N ALA A 22 -2.95 1.93 -15.47
CA ALA A 22 -2.27 1.57 -14.23
C ALA A 22 -2.71 0.21 -13.66
N THR A 23 -1.80 -0.44 -12.95
CA THR A 23 -2.18 -1.43 -11.93
C THR A 23 -2.53 -0.69 -10.65
N VAL A 24 -3.75 -0.88 -10.15
CA VAL A 24 -4.25 -0.28 -8.92
C VAL A 24 -4.21 -1.31 -7.81
N VAL A 25 -3.51 -0.99 -6.73
CA VAL A 25 -3.43 -1.83 -5.52
C VAL A 25 -4.07 -1.07 -4.36
N THR A 26 -5.03 -1.68 -3.69
CA THR A 26 -5.63 -1.13 -2.46
C THR A 26 -5.15 -1.93 -1.27
N LEU A 27 -4.54 -1.27 -0.29
CA LEU A 27 -4.13 -1.85 0.99
C LEU A 27 -5.14 -1.45 2.07
N ILE A 28 -5.71 -2.45 2.72
CA ILE A 28 -6.73 -2.30 3.75
C ILE A 28 -6.09 -2.58 5.10
N ASP A 29 -6.16 -1.61 6.02
CA ASP A 29 -5.66 -1.77 7.38
C ASP A 29 -6.59 -2.66 8.23
N ASP A 30 -6.03 -3.32 9.23
CA ASP A 30 -6.78 -4.23 10.09
C ASP A 30 -7.83 -3.47 10.93
N PRO A 31 -8.97 -4.08 11.25
CA PRO A 31 -9.98 -3.44 12.09
C PRO A 31 -9.43 -3.17 13.50
N ALA A 32 -9.12 -1.91 13.78
CA ALA A 32 -8.61 -1.42 15.06
C ALA A 32 -9.28 -0.09 15.46
N SER A 33 -9.22 0.27 16.75
CA SER A 33 -9.78 1.52 17.28
C SER A 33 -9.16 2.79 16.68
N HIS A 34 -7.97 2.68 16.10
CA HIS A 34 -7.24 3.76 15.42
C HIS A 34 -6.74 3.27 14.05
N ARG A 35 -7.60 2.54 13.33
CA ARG A 35 -7.32 2.07 11.98
C ARG A 35 -7.00 3.27 11.07
N GLN A 36 -5.98 3.12 10.23
CA GLN A 36 -5.65 4.10 9.21
C GLN A 36 -6.60 4.00 8.01
N GLU A 37 -6.78 5.10 7.28
CA GLU A 37 -7.50 5.07 6.00
C GLU A 37 -6.79 4.15 5.00
N ASP A 38 -7.55 3.62 4.06
CA ASP A 38 -7.00 2.71 3.05
C ASP A 38 -5.95 3.42 2.17
N VAL A 39 -4.95 2.67 1.72
CA VAL A 39 -3.90 3.19 0.83
C VAL A 39 -4.15 2.69 -0.57
N THR A 40 -4.22 3.62 -1.54
CA THR A 40 -4.27 3.29 -2.96
C THR A 40 -2.90 3.52 -3.58
N ILE A 41 -2.40 2.49 -4.27
CA ILE A 41 -1.14 2.55 -5.02
C ILE A 41 -1.48 2.38 -6.50
N ASN A 42 -1.21 3.41 -7.30
CA ASN A 42 -1.35 3.34 -8.76
C ASN A 42 0.03 3.19 -9.38
N ALA A 43 0.27 2.06 -10.05
CA ALA A 43 1.49 1.78 -10.77
C ALA A 43 1.30 2.00 -12.27
N PHE A 44 1.75 3.16 -12.74
CA PHE A 44 1.78 3.55 -14.15
C PHE A 44 3.06 3.04 -14.82
N GLU A 45 3.18 3.26 -16.14
CA GLU A 45 4.36 2.87 -16.91
C GLU A 45 5.64 3.61 -16.47
N ASP A 46 5.54 4.87 -16.03
CA ASP A 46 6.68 5.75 -15.76
C ASP A 46 6.83 6.15 -14.27
N CYS A 47 5.79 5.94 -13.45
CA CYS A 47 5.80 6.32 -12.05
C CYS A 47 4.82 5.48 -11.21
N VAL A 48 4.98 5.57 -9.88
CA VAL A 48 4.03 5.02 -8.92
C VAL A 48 3.52 6.13 -8.02
N THR A 49 2.22 6.15 -7.77
CA THR A 49 1.62 7.07 -6.80
C THR A 49 1.09 6.30 -5.61
N ILE A 50 1.28 6.86 -4.41
CA ILE A 50 0.75 6.34 -3.15
C ILE A 50 -0.19 7.41 -2.61
N GLU A 51 -1.43 7.03 -2.38
CA GLU A 51 -2.51 7.92 -1.98
C GLU A 51 -3.18 7.41 -0.70
N GLN A 52 -3.45 8.31 0.24
CA GLN A 52 -4.17 8.02 1.48
C GLN A 52 -4.94 9.26 1.94
N GLU A 53 -6.17 9.10 2.42
CA GLU A 53 -6.92 10.21 2.99
C GLU A 53 -6.42 10.56 4.39
N ASP A 54 -6.21 11.85 4.67
CA ASP A 54 -5.95 12.34 6.01
C ASP A 54 -7.26 12.44 6.80
N ALA A 55 -7.42 11.57 7.81
CA ALA A 55 -8.65 11.45 8.59
C ALA A 55 -9.10 12.74 9.33
N GLN A 56 -8.19 13.69 9.57
CA GLN A 56 -8.54 14.96 10.23
C GLN A 56 -9.08 15.99 9.24
N SER A 57 -8.44 16.14 8.09
CA SER A 57 -8.76 17.16 7.10
C SER A 57 -9.66 16.66 5.97
N GLY A 58 -9.84 15.34 5.84
CA GLY A 58 -10.57 14.70 4.74
C GLY A 58 -9.93 14.94 3.37
N ARG A 59 -8.62 15.23 3.34
CA ARG A 59 -7.88 15.53 2.12
C ARG A 59 -7.07 14.33 1.67
N LEU A 60 -7.06 14.08 0.37
CA LEU A 60 -6.21 13.07 -0.22
C LEU A 60 -4.75 13.53 -0.23
N CYS A 61 -3.89 12.80 0.48
CA CYS A 61 -2.45 12.97 0.45
C CYS A 61 -1.87 12.07 -0.64
N LYS A 62 -1.00 12.62 -1.50
CA LYS A 62 -0.39 11.91 -2.62
C LYS A 62 1.13 12.04 -2.61
N ILE A 63 1.82 10.91 -2.75
CA ILE A 63 3.27 10.83 -2.97
C ILE A 63 3.50 10.20 -4.33
N THR A 64 4.38 10.79 -5.14
CA THR A 64 4.79 10.21 -6.44
C THR A 64 6.23 9.73 -6.35
N LEU A 65 6.45 8.48 -6.73
CA LEU A 65 7.75 7.84 -6.81
C LEU A 65 8.11 7.60 -8.27
N SER A 66 9.34 7.95 -8.65
CA SER A 66 9.96 7.41 -9.86
C SER A 66 10.17 5.89 -9.73
N LEU A 67 10.32 5.19 -10.85
CA LEU A 67 10.60 3.75 -10.83
C LEU A 67 11.89 3.39 -10.06
N SER A 68 12.91 4.26 -10.10
CA SER A 68 14.13 4.07 -9.31
C SER A 68 13.85 4.15 -7.81
N GLN A 69 13.08 5.15 -7.37
CA GLN A 69 12.73 5.31 -5.96
C GLN A 69 11.84 4.17 -5.45
N LEU A 70 10.90 3.69 -6.27
CA LEU A 70 10.12 2.50 -5.94
C LEU A 70 11.04 1.29 -5.75
N ALA A 71 11.97 1.08 -6.68
CA ALA A 71 12.87 -0.05 -6.62
C ALA A 71 13.85 0.03 -5.44
N ASP A 72 14.24 1.25 -5.02
CA ASP A 72 14.96 1.50 -3.76
C ASP A 72 14.09 1.16 -2.54
N LEU A 73 12.83 1.62 -2.51
CA LEU A 73 11.89 1.34 -1.42
C LEU A 73 11.65 -0.17 -1.26
N THR A 74 11.37 -0.89 -2.34
CA THR A 74 11.16 -2.35 -2.29
C THR A 74 12.39 -3.09 -1.76
N ALA A 75 13.59 -2.65 -2.14
CA ALA A 75 14.83 -3.22 -1.60
C ALA A 75 14.99 -2.91 -0.11
N ALA A 76 14.72 -1.67 0.31
CA ALA A 76 14.85 -1.22 1.69
C ALA A 76 13.98 -2.01 2.68
N LEU A 77 12.81 -2.50 2.26
CA LEU A 77 11.92 -3.32 3.11
C LEU A 77 12.58 -4.61 3.65
N ASN A 78 13.68 -5.06 3.06
CA ASN A 78 14.37 -6.31 3.43
C ASN A 78 15.81 -6.09 3.92
N LEU A 79 16.23 -4.84 4.13
CA LEU A 79 17.59 -4.49 4.53
C LEU A 79 17.64 -3.98 5.98
N PRO A 80 18.74 -4.21 6.71
CA PRO A 80 18.94 -3.60 8.02
C PRO A 80 19.19 -2.09 7.89
N GLU A 81 19.33 -1.40 9.02
CA GLU A 81 19.72 0.01 9.04
C GLU A 81 21.08 0.25 8.35
N GLY A 82 21.18 1.31 7.56
CA GLY A 82 22.41 1.64 6.85
C GLY A 82 22.22 2.59 5.67
N VAL A 83 23.33 2.87 4.97
CA VAL A 83 23.36 3.65 3.73
C VAL A 83 23.63 2.71 2.56
N TYR A 84 22.71 2.69 1.60
CA TYR A 84 22.76 1.77 0.47
C TYR A 84 22.83 2.53 -0.84
N LYS A 85 23.45 1.90 -1.83
CA LYS A 85 23.45 2.36 -3.22
C LYS A 85 23.18 1.16 -4.11
N ARG A 86 22.18 1.26 -4.98
CA ARG A 86 21.96 0.26 -6.02
C ARG A 86 23.19 0.18 -6.92
N LYS A 87 23.60 -1.03 -7.28
CA LYS A 87 24.54 -1.21 -8.38
C LYS A 87 23.87 -0.71 -9.65
N ALA A 88 24.60 0.10 -10.42
CA ALA A 88 24.19 0.53 -11.75
C ALA A 88 24.09 -0.66 -12.70
#